data_AF-A0A0A9W3M8-F1
#
_entry.id   AF-A0A0A9W3M8-F1
#
_cell.length_a   1.000
_cell.length_b   1.000
_cell.length_c   1.000
_cell.angle_alpha   90.00
_cell.angle_beta   90.00
_cell.angle_gamma   90.00
#
_symmetry.space_group_name_H-M   'P 1'
#
loop_
_entity.id
_entity.type
_entity.pdbx_description
1 polymer ?
#
loop_
_entity_poly.entity_id
_entity_poly.type
_entity_poly.pdbx_seq_one_letter_code
_entity_poly.pdbx_strand_id
1 'polypeptide(L)'
;MKGRDVVVLHFLADICHSYHVMIAEGIPAHRIIVMMYDDIVNHPENPTPGKLINKPNGTDVYAGVKIDYRGKDVNPKNFLNILKGNRTELKGIGSGRVIESDENTNIFVYFADHGGALTLNFPDASLYADDLQHTLDEMFYTTNRYNKVIMYIEACFSGSMFEGILEEYTRVFVMTAAARDESSYLAYCNLPQYHNICLGDAFSVSWLERMDKVKFLYLSHSLILSRKKK
;
A
#
# COMPACT_ATOMS: atom_id res chain seq x y z
N MET A 1 10.69 -3.79 25.24
CA MET A 1 10.55 -4.43 23.91
C MET A 1 11.51 -3.71 23.00
N LYS A 2 12.45 -4.40 22.34
CA LYS A 2 13.17 -3.79 21.21
C LYS A 2 12.11 -3.54 20.13
N GLY A 3 12.03 -2.32 19.60
CA GLY A 3 11.16 -2.02 18.46
C GLY A 3 11.57 -2.82 17.23
N ARG A 4 10.78 -2.75 16.15
CA ARG A 4 11.19 -3.35 14.87
C ARG A 4 12.43 -2.65 14.34
N ASP A 5 13.17 -3.35 13.50
CA ASP A 5 14.39 -2.83 12.90
C ASP A 5 14.07 -1.62 12.01
N VAL A 6 14.85 -0.53 12.14
CA VAL A 6 14.68 0.69 11.33
C VAL A 6 14.80 0.41 9.83
N VAL A 7 15.41 -0.72 9.43
CA VAL A 7 15.52 -1.09 8.01
C VAL A 7 14.18 -1.21 7.32
N VAL A 8 13.05 -1.49 8.00
CA VAL A 8 11.72 -1.55 7.35
C VAL A 8 11.10 -0.16 7.10
N LEU A 9 11.84 0.93 7.33
CA LEU A 9 11.38 2.30 7.13
C LEU A 9 10.83 2.54 5.72
N HIS A 10 11.48 1.96 4.71
CA HIS A 10 11.12 2.18 3.30
C HIS A 10 9.68 1.76 2.99
N PHE A 11 9.20 0.63 3.50
CA PHE A 11 7.81 0.19 3.33
C PHE A 11 6.81 1.18 3.94
N LEU A 12 7.13 1.75 5.11
CA LEU A 12 6.26 2.74 5.74
C LEU A 12 6.25 4.05 4.93
N ALA A 13 7.40 4.45 4.39
CA ALA A 13 7.51 5.62 3.52
C ALA A 13 6.73 5.43 2.21
N ASP A 14 6.78 4.24 1.62
CA ASP A 14 6.02 3.82 0.46
C ASP A 14 4.50 3.89 0.70
N ILE A 15 4.02 3.29 1.80
CA ILE A 15 2.60 3.36 2.21
C ILE A 15 2.17 4.82 2.40
N CYS A 16 2.97 5.62 3.10
CA CYS A 16 2.70 7.03 3.33
C CYS A 16 2.64 7.84 2.03
N HIS A 17 3.57 7.62 1.11
CA HIS A 17 3.57 8.27 -0.19
C HIS A 17 2.33 7.87 -1.02
N SER A 18 1.96 6.58 -1.00
CA SER A 18 0.75 6.09 -1.68
C SER A 18 -0.53 6.78 -1.19
N TYR A 19 -0.65 7.05 0.12
CA TYR A 19 -1.76 7.80 0.70
C TYR A 19 -1.86 9.19 0.06
N HIS A 20 -0.74 9.90 -0.03
CA HIS A 20 -0.72 11.24 -0.64
C HIS A 20 -1.01 11.21 -2.13
N VAL A 21 -0.54 10.19 -2.87
CA VAL A 21 -0.90 9.99 -4.28
C VAL A 21 -2.42 9.80 -4.42
N MET A 22 -3.04 8.95 -3.60
CA MET A 22 -4.50 8.74 -3.64
C MET A 22 -5.28 10.02 -3.34
N ILE A 23 -4.87 10.78 -2.32
CA ILE A 23 -5.46 12.09 -2.00
C ILE A 23 -5.28 13.07 -3.16
N ALA A 24 -4.11 13.08 -3.80
CA ALA A 24 -3.81 13.96 -4.93
C ALA A 24 -4.64 13.64 -6.17
N GLU A 25 -5.03 12.38 -6.38
CA GLU A 25 -5.96 11.91 -7.41
C GLU A 25 -7.43 12.13 -7.05
N GLY A 26 -7.71 12.77 -5.91
CA GLY A 26 -9.06 13.16 -5.50
C GLY A 26 -9.84 12.08 -4.76
N ILE A 27 -9.19 10.97 -4.35
CA ILE A 27 -9.80 10.00 -3.45
C ILE A 27 -9.89 10.64 -2.07
N PRO A 28 -11.09 10.81 -1.49
CA PRO A 28 -11.21 11.45 -0.19
C PRO A 28 -10.67 10.54 0.91
N ALA A 29 -10.06 11.13 1.95
CA ALA A 29 -9.42 10.40 3.04
C ALA A 29 -10.33 9.34 3.71
N HIS A 30 -11.64 9.59 3.81
CA HIS A 30 -12.59 8.64 4.40
C HIS A 30 -12.86 7.40 3.52
N ARG A 31 -12.37 7.38 2.27
CA ARG A 31 -12.37 6.20 1.37
C ARG A 31 -11.01 5.50 1.30
N ILE A 32 -10.02 5.95 2.07
CA ILE A 32 -8.70 5.31 2.16
C ILE A 32 -8.58 4.70 3.54
N ILE A 33 -8.17 3.43 3.59
CA ILE A 33 -7.88 2.72 4.84
C ILE A 33 -6.39 2.43 4.85
N VAL A 34 -5.69 2.92 5.88
CA VAL A 34 -4.25 2.71 6.01
C VAL A 34 -3.96 1.76 7.17
N MET A 35 -3.27 0.66 6.86
CA MET A 35 -2.68 -0.25 7.84
C MET A 35 -1.18 0.00 7.86
N MET A 36 -0.64 0.48 8.97
CA MET A 36 0.78 0.77 9.11
C MET A 36 1.17 0.67 10.58
N TYR A 37 2.22 -0.10 10.91
CA TYR A 37 2.54 -0.41 12.30
C TYR A 37 2.89 0.84 13.14
N ASP A 38 3.48 1.87 12.50
CA ASP A 38 3.69 3.23 13.04
C ASP A 38 4.69 3.33 14.21
N ASP A 39 5.77 2.53 14.19
CA ASP A 39 6.82 2.51 15.22
C ASP A 39 8.17 3.11 14.77
N ILE A 40 8.38 3.32 13.47
CA ILE A 40 9.69 3.76 12.94
C ILE A 40 9.88 5.28 12.89
N VAL A 41 8.79 6.05 12.81
CA VAL A 41 8.85 7.52 12.60
C VAL A 41 9.67 8.22 13.69
N ASN A 42 9.56 7.76 14.94
CA ASN A 42 10.29 8.29 16.10
C ASN A 42 11.41 7.35 16.57
N HIS A 43 11.81 6.37 15.75
CA HIS A 43 12.88 5.45 16.10
C HIS A 43 14.21 6.21 16.25
N PRO A 44 15.05 5.91 17.27
CA PRO A 44 16.31 6.62 17.48
C PRO A 44 17.28 6.56 16.30
N GLU A 45 17.19 5.51 15.49
CA GLU A 45 18.02 5.31 14.30
C GLU A 45 17.37 5.86 13.02
N ASN A 46 16.16 6.42 13.08
CA ASN A 46 15.56 7.10 11.93
C ASN A 46 16.43 8.33 11.58
N PRO A 47 16.98 8.41 10.35
CA PRO A 47 17.85 9.52 9.95
C PRO A 47 17.14 10.87 9.91
N THR A 48 15.81 10.88 9.85
CA THR A 48 14.98 12.08 9.89
C THR A 48 13.90 11.96 10.97
N PRO A 49 14.25 12.13 12.26
CA PRO A 49 13.31 11.93 13.36
C PRO A 49 12.00 12.71 13.20
N GLY A 50 10.87 12.03 13.41
CA GLY A 50 9.53 12.60 13.27
C GLY A 50 9.01 12.67 11.84
N LYS A 51 9.78 12.21 10.84
CA LYS A 51 9.44 12.26 9.41
C LYS A 51 9.72 10.93 8.75
N LEU A 52 9.04 10.68 7.64
CA LEU A 52 9.39 9.63 6.67
C LEU A 52 9.66 10.29 5.32
N ILE A 53 10.72 9.85 4.65
CA ILE A 53 11.15 10.39 3.36
C ILE A 53 11.16 9.23 2.36
N ASN A 54 10.49 9.39 1.21
CA ASN A 54 10.37 8.31 0.21
C ASN A 54 11.23 8.52 -1.06
N LYS A 55 12.04 9.59 -1.10
CA LYS A 55 13.05 9.82 -2.14
C LYS A 55 14.14 10.78 -1.67
N PRO A 56 15.34 10.76 -2.26
CA PRO A 56 16.45 11.63 -1.83
C PRO A 56 16.04 13.10 -1.92
N ASN A 57 16.28 13.88 -0.87
CA ASN A 57 15.86 15.27 -0.75
C ASN A 57 14.33 15.48 -0.94
N GLY A 58 13.54 14.42 -0.73
CA GLY A 58 12.10 14.47 -0.77
C GLY A 58 11.48 15.21 0.42
N THR A 59 10.18 15.45 0.32
CA THR A 59 9.39 16.00 1.42
C THR A 59 9.02 14.90 2.42
N ASP A 60 8.59 15.32 3.61
CA ASP A 60 7.97 14.42 4.57
C ASP A 60 6.67 13.85 3.99
N VAL A 61 6.60 12.51 3.91
CA VAL A 61 5.40 11.79 3.47
C VAL A 61 4.58 11.27 4.65
N TYR A 62 5.06 11.36 5.90
CA TYR A 62 4.30 10.92 7.06
C TYR A 62 3.22 11.93 7.48
N ALA A 63 3.53 13.23 7.38
CA ALA A 63 2.64 14.28 7.84
C ALA A 63 1.25 14.24 7.17
N GLY A 64 0.22 14.06 8.00
CA GLY A 64 -1.18 14.12 7.57
C GLY A 64 -1.81 12.78 7.20
N VAL A 65 -1.02 11.69 7.14
CA VAL A 65 -1.55 10.34 6.88
C VAL A 65 -2.54 9.93 7.98
N LYS A 66 -3.71 9.44 7.57
CA LYS A 66 -4.75 8.92 8.47
C LYS A 66 -4.61 7.42 8.59
N ILE A 67 -3.90 6.98 9.64
CA ILE A 67 -3.66 5.55 9.89
C ILE A 67 -4.84 4.98 10.68
N ASP A 68 -5.48 3.95 10.13
CA ASP A 68 -6.64 3.28 10.69
C ASP A 68 -6.24 2.13 11.62
N TYR A 69 -5.21 1.36 11.24
CA TYR A 69 -4.74 0.19 11.98
C TYR A 69 -3.24 0.34 12.25
N ARG A 70 -2.85 0.24 13.53
CA ARG A 70 -1.47 0.41 14.03
C ARG A 70 -1.01 -0.79 14.83
N GLY A 71 0.30 -0.94 14.98
CA GLY A 71 0.90 -2.00 15.79
C GLY A 71 0.34 -3.38 15.45
N LYS A 72 -0.04 -4.12 16.50
CA LYS A 72 -0.64 -5.46 16.42
C LYS A 72 -1.93 -5.56 15.58
N ASP A 73 -2.60 -4.44 15.31
CA ASP A 73 -3.82 -4.45 14.49
C ASP A 73 -3.49 -4.58 12.99
N VAL A 74 -2.21 -4.44 12.62
CA VAL A 74 -1.68 -4.73 11.28
C VAL A 74 -1.38 -6.22 11.18
N ASN A 75 -2.39 -7.00 10.81
CA ASN A 75 -2.29 -8.46 10.66
C ASN A 75 -3.19 -8.98 9.53
N PRO A 76 -2.96 -10.20 9.02
CA PRO A 76 -3.72 -10.78 7.91
C PRO A 76 -5.22 -10.87 8.19
N LYS A 77 -5.62 -11.30 9.41
CA LYS A 77 -7.04 -11.43 9.77
C LYS A 77 -7.78 -10.11 9.61
N ASN A 78 -7.19 -9.02 10.12
CA ASN A 78 -7.78 -7.70 10.02
C ASN A 78 -7.80 -7.21 8.56
N PHE A 79 -6.72 -7.41 7.81
CA PHE A 79 -6.64 -7.06 6.40
C PHE A 79 -7.77 -7.71 5.58
N LEU A 80 -7.97 -9.02 5.72
CA LEU A 80 -9.04 -9.73 5.01
C LEU A 80 -10.44 -9.27 5.48
N ASN A 81 -10.64 -9.02 6.77
CA ASN A 81 -11.90 -8.46 7.26
C ASN A 81 -12.19 -7.04 6.76
N ILE A 82 -11.16 -6.21 6.56
CA ILE A 82 -11.28 -4.88 5.93
C ILE A 82 -11.74 -5.04 4.49
N LEU A 83 -11.09 -5.92 3.71
CA LEU A 83 -11.47 -6.22 2.33
C LEU A 83 -12.91 -6.74 2.23
N LYS A 84 -13.33 -7.59 3.17
CA LYS A 84 -14.70 -8.13 3.24
C LYS A 84 -15.74 -7.19 3.81
N GLY A 85 -15.37 -6.01 4.30
CA GLY A 85 -16.34 -5.07 4.86
C GLY A 85 -16.92 -5.54 6.19
N ASN A 86 -16.22 -6.43 6.90
CA ASN A 86 -16.73 -7.07 8.11
C ASN A 86 -16.53 -6.17 9.34
N ARG A 87 -17.44 -5.19 9.50
CA ARG A 87 -17.41 -4.24 10.62
C ARG A 87 -17.56 -4.92 11.99
N THR A 88 -18.30 -6.03 12.05
CA THR A 88 -18.53 -6.74 13.31
C THR A 88 -17.22 -7.28 13.87
N GLU A 89 -16.40 -7.91 13.04
CA GLU A 89 -15.09 -8.45 13.46
C GLU A 89 -14.11 -7.33 13.85
N LEU A 90 -14.22 -6.14 13.27
CA LEU A 90 -13.29 -5.03 13.53
C LEU A 90 -13.79 -4.04 14.57
N LYS A 91 -14.89 -4.34 15.25
CA LYS A 91 -15.40 -3.49 16.32
C LYS A 91 -14.40 -3.43 17.48
N GLY A 92 -13.87 -2.23 17.73
CA GLY A 92 -12.89 -1.98 18.79
C GLY A 92 -11.44 -2.32 18.41
N ILE A 93 -11.17 -2.59 17.13
CA ILE A 93 -9.84 -2.83 16.57
C ILE A 93 -9.49 -1.67 15.63
N GLY A 94 -8.34 -1.03 15.81
CA GLY A 94 -7.98 0.18 15.06
C GLY A 94 -9.10 1.24 15.08
N SER A 95 -9.37 1.85 13.92
CA SER A 95 -10.51 2.76 13.73
C SER A 95 -11.85 2.03 13.56
N GLY A 96 -11.86 0.71 13.37
CA GLY A 96 -13.03 -0.09 13.02
C GLY A 96 -13.59 0.17 11.61
N ARG A 97 -12.88 0.97 10.79
CA ARG A 97 -13.28 1.25 9.40
C ARG A 97 -12.92 0.07 8.49
N VAL A 98 -13.87 -0.29 7.65
CA VAL A 98 -13.73 -1.36 6.66
C VAL A 98 -14.07 -0.81 5.27
N ILE A 99 -13.76 -1.56 4.21
CA ILE A 99 -14.16 -1.16 2.86
C ILE A 99 -15.68 -1.32 2.74
N GLU A 100 -16.38 -0.19 2.74
CA GLU A 100 -17.82 -0.12 2.44
C GLU A 100 -17.96 -0.10 0.91
N SER A 101 -18.32 -1.24 0.33
CA SER A 101 -18.38 -1.44 -1.11
C SER A 101 -19.52 -2.36 -1.51
N ASP A 102 -19.90 -2.21 -2.77
CA ASP A 102 -20.95 -2.94 -3.48
C ASP A 102 -20.46 -3.32 -4.88
N GLU A 103 -21.32 -3.92 -5.70
CA GLU A 103 -20.99 -4.40 -7.04
C GLU A 103 -20.61 -3.31 -8.05
N ASN A 104 -20.79 -2.03 -7.70
CA ASN A 104 -20.44 -0.88 -8.52
C ASN A 104 -19.11 -0.24 -8.09
N THR A 105 -18.54 -0.70 -6.97
CA THR A 105 -17.36 -0.10 -6.35
C THR A 105 -16.08 -0.66 -6.96
N ASN A 106 -15.16 0.21 -7.37
CA ASN A 106 -13.79 -0.20 -7.73
C ASN A 106 -12.90 -0.09 -6.49
N ILE A 107 -12.12 -1.14 -6.22
CA ILE A 107 -11.20 -1.20 -5.07
C ILE A 107 -9.77 -1.15 -5.58
N PHE A 108 -8.95 -0.30 -4.97
CA PHE A 108 -7.50 -0.31 -5.15
C PHE A 108 -6.84 -0.77 -3.85
N VAL A 109 -5.94 -1.75 -3.95
CA VAL A 109 -5.16 -2.28 -2.84
C VAL A 109 -3.69 -2.08 -3.17
N TYR A 110 -2.97 -1.47 -2.24
CA TYR A 110 -1.51 -1.40 -2.30
C TYR A 110 -0.93 -2.07 -1.07
N PHE A 111 0.00 -2.98 -1.29
CA PHE A 111 0.72 -3.70 -0.25
C PHE A 111 2.22 -3.47 -0.46
N ALA A 112 2.94 -3.21 0.63
CA ALA A 112 4.39 -3.08 0.63
C ALA A 112 4.95 -3.65 1.94
N ASP A 113 5.61 -4.81 1.85
CA ASP A 113 6.38 -5.44 2.92
C ASP A 113 7.26 -6.55 2.31
N HIS A 114 7.91 -7.35 3.14
CA HIS A 114 8.53 -8.59 2.73
C HIS A 114 7.51 -9.60 2.24
N GLY A 115 7.98 -10.53 1.40
CA GLY A 115 7.21 -11.67 0.94
C GLY A 115 8.06 -12.92 0.88
N GLY A 116 7.38 -14.05 0.73
CA GLY A 116 7.97 -15.36 0.49
C GLY A 116 7.14 -16.11 -0.54
N ALA A 117 7.56 -17.34 -0.86
CA ALA A 117 6.75 -18.19 -1.72
C ALA A 117 5.34 -18.35 -1.13
N LEU A 118 4.32 -17.99 -1.92
CA LEU A 118 2.90 -18.06 -1.57
C LEU A 118 2.49 -17.25 -0.32
N THR A 119 3.30 -16.27 0.10
CA THR A 119 3.05 -15.50 1.32
C THR A 119 3.41 -14.02 1.20
N LEU A 120 2.58 -13.16 1.82
CA LEU A 120 2.89 -11.77 2.11
C LEU A 120 3.06 -11.60 3.62
N ASN A 121 4.17 -10.99 4.05
CA ASN A 121 4.46 -10.90 5.48
C ASN A 121 3.81 -9.68 6.10
N PHE A 122 3.16 -9.91 7.23
CA PHE A 122 2.76 -8.90 8.17
C PHE A 122 3.76 -8.90 9.34
N PRO A 123 3.76 -7.86 10.20
CA PRO A 123 4.76 -7.72 11.27
C PRO A 123 4.97 -8.95 12.16
N ASP A 124 3.88 -9.68 12.47
CA ASP A 124 3.92 -10.84 13.38
C ASP A 124 3.29 -12.12 12.77
N ALA A 125 2.95 -12.13 11.48
CA ALA A 125 2.26 -13.25 10.81
C ALA A 125 2.44 -13.18 9.28
N SER A 126 1.99 -14.18 8.54
CA SER A 126 1.96 -14.15 7.07
C SER A 126 0.52 -14.32 6.57
N LEU A 127 0.18 -13.60 5.51
CA LEU A 127 -1.01 -13.83 4.69
C LEU A 127 -0.65 -14.85 3.61
N TYR A 128 -1.41 -15.94 3.53
CA TYR A 128 -1.22 -16.96 2.49
C TYR A 128 -1.99 -16.61 1.21
N ALA A 129 -1.47 -17.10 0.07
CA ALA A 129 -2.06 -16.86 -1.24
C ALA A 129 -3.49 -17.41 -1.38
N ASP A 130 -3.75 -18.59 -0.80
CA ASP A 130 -5.06 -19.22 -0.80
C ASP A 130 -6.08 -18.46 0.06
N ASP A 131 -5.68 -17.94 1.21
CA ASP A 131 -6.54 -17.07 2.05
C ASP A 131 -6.97 -15.80 1.32
N LEU A 132 -6.03 -15.18 0.60
CA LEU A 132 -6.32 -13.99 -0.21
C LEU A 132 -7.25 -14.32 -1.38
N GLN A 133 -6.96 -15.39 -2.13
CA GLN A 133 -7.79 -15.84 -3.25
C GLN A 133 -9.21 -16.18 -2.79
N HIS A 134 -9.35 -16.97 -1.71
CA HIS A 134 -10.64 -17.31 -1.15
C HIS A 134 -11.44 -16.06 -0.73
N THR A 135 -10.75 -15.06 -0.19
CA THR A 135 -11.39 -13.78 0.15
C THR A 135 -11.89 -13.03 -1.09
N LEU A 136 -11.11 -12.99 -2.17
CA LEU A 136 -11.53 -12.37 -3.44
C LEU A 136 -12.72 -13.09 -4.07
N ASP A 137 -12.74 -14.42 -4.00
CA ASP A 137 -13.86 -15.26 -4.47
C ASP A 137 -15.13 -15.03 -3.64
N GLU A 138 -15.02 -15.00 -2.30
CA GLU A 138 -16.14 -14.69 -1.41
C GLU A 138 -16.71 -13.29 -1.70
N MET A 139 -15.82 -12.32 -1.95
CA MET A 139 -16.20 -10.95 -2.29
C MET A 139 -16.92 -10.85 -3.65
N PHE A 140 -16.57 -11.70 -4.61
CA PHE A 140 -17.16 -11.69 -5.95
C PHE A 140 -18.43 -12.53 -6.06
N TYR A 141 -18.34 -13.83 -5.75
CA TYR A 141 -19.40 -14.80 -6.00
C TYR A 141 -20.49 -14.78 -4.93
N THR A 142 -20.13 -14.51 -3.67
CA THR A 142 -21.06 -14.65 -2.53
C THR A 142 -21.64 -13.32 -2.09
N THR A 143 -20.79 -12.30 -1.98
CA THR A 143 -21.19 -11.02 -1.35
C THR A 143 -21.28 -9.85 -2.33
N ASN A 144 -20.85 -10.04 -3.58
CA ASN A 144 -20.96 -9.07 -4.68
C ASN A 144 -20.50 -7.65 -4.31
N ARG A 145 -19.29 -7.52 -3.72
CA ARG A 145 -18.83 -6.27 -3.10
C ARG A 145 -17.85 -5.44 -3.92
N TYR A 146 -17.68 -5.76 -5.19
CA TYR A 146 -16.87 -4.92 -6.08
C TYR A 146 -17.23 -5.12 -7.55
N ASN A 147 -16.97 -4.08 -8.34
CA ASN A 147 -16.97 -4.14 -9.79
C ASN A 147 -15.61 -4.61 -10.33
N LYS A 148 -14.53 -4.01 -9.83
CA LYS A 148 -13.13 -4.31 -10.19
C LYS A 148 -12.23 -4.15 -8.97
N VAL A 149 -11.21 -4.99 -8.87
CA VAL A 149 -10.12 -4.83 -7.90
C VAL A 149 -8.82 -4.66 -8.66
N ILE A 150 -8.02 -3.67 -8.26
CA ILE A 150 -6.66 -3.46 -8.73
C ILE A 150 -5.73 -3.63 -7.52
N MET A 151 -4.73 -4.50 -7.62
CA MET A 151 -3.76 -4.74 -6.55
C MET A 151 -2.34 -4.46 -7.03
N TYR A 152 -1.62 -3.59 -6.33
CA TYR A 152 -0.18 -3.38 -6.52
C TYR A 152 0.56 -3.96 -5.31
N ILE A 153 1.47 -4.90 -5.55
CA ILE A 153 2.12 -5.69 -4.49
C ILE A 153 3.64 -5.53 -4.59
N GLU A 154 4.20 -4.75 -3.68
CA GLU A 154 5.64 -4.67 -3.43
C GLU A 154 6.02 -5.72 -2.39
N ALA A 155 6.64 -6.81 -2.85
CA ALA A 155 7.25 -7.84 -2.02
C ALA A 155 8.12 -8.79 -2.86
N CYS A 156 9.12 -9.40 -2.24
CA CYS A 156 9.81 -10.56 -2.80
C CYS A 156 8.82 -11.69 -3.10
N PHE A 157 9.03 -12.42 -4.20
CA PHE A 157 8.20 -13.56 -4.62
C PHE A 157 6.71 -13.20 -4.83
N SER A 158 6.37 -11.91 -4.96
CA SER A 158 4.97 -11.45 -5.01
C SER A 158 4.16 -12.04 -6.16
N GLY A 159 4.78 -12.38 -7.29
CA GLY A 159 4.12 -13.10 -8.38
C GLY A 159 3.55 -14.46 -7.96
N SER A 160 4.17 -15.11 -6.98
CA SER A 160 3.72 -16.42 -6.47
C SER A 160 2.37 -16.36 -5.76
N MET A 161 1.93 -15.18 -5.31
CA MET A 161 0.61 -14.99 -4.71
C MET A 161 -0.54 -15.23 -5.70
N PHE A 162 -0.27 -15.14 -7.00
CA PHE A 162 -1.32 -15.10 -8.04
C PHE A 162 -1.08 -16.07 -9.18
N GLU A 163 0.16 -16.43 -9.51
CA GLU A 163 0.46 -17.28 -10.65
C GLU A 163 -0.10 -18.71 -10.46
N GLY A 164 -1.10 -19.07 -11.28
CA GLY A 164 -1.82 -20.33 -11.18
C GLY A 164 -2.82 -20.41 -10.01
N ILE A 165 -3.08 -19.28 -9.34
CA ILE A 165 -4.00 -19.16 -8.19
C ILE A 165 -5.12 -18.17 -8.49
N LEU A 166 -4.81 -17.04 -9.13
CA LEU A 166 -5.78 -15.98 -9.38
C LEU A 166 -6.83 -16.40 -10.41
N GLU A 167 -8.09 -16.36 -10.02
CA GLU A 167 -9.22 -16.70 -10.88
C GLU A 167 -9.51 -15.63 -11.94
N GLU A 168 -9.48 -16.01 -13.22
CA GLU A 168 -9.54 -15.10 -14.37
C GLU A 168 -10.86 -14.30 -14.47
N TYR A 169 -11.97 -14.85 -13.92
CA TYR A 169 -13.31 -14.27 -14.08
C TYR A 169 -13.72 -13.31 -12.97
N THR A 170 -12.86 -13.12 -11.96
CA THR A 170 -13.14 -12.28 -10.78
C THR A 170 -12.94 -10.79 -11.03
N ARG A 171 -12.54 -10.35 -12.24
CA ARG A 171 -12.29 -8.92 -12.55
C ARG A 171 -11.23 -8.27 -11.63
N VAL A 172 -10.27 -9.07 -11.20
CA VAL A 172 -9.11 -8.63 -10.43
C VAL A 172 -7.94 -8.44 -11.40
N PHE A 173 -7.25 -7.31 -11.29
CA PHE A 173 -6.00 -7.05 -11.98
C PHE A 173 -4.90 -6.83 -10.95
N VAL A 174 -3.75 -7.48 -11.14
CA VAL A 174 -2.63 -7.41 -10.20
C VAL A 174 -1.35 -7.03 -10.94
N MET A 175 -0.56 -6.14 -10.33
CA MET A 175 0.84 -5.91 -10.67
C MET A 175 1.70 -6.24 -9.46
N THR A 176 2.73 -7.05 -9.67
CA THR A 176 3.66 -7.48 -8.63
C THR A 176 5.04 -6.92 -8.91
N ALA A 177 5.78 -6.60 -7.86
CA ALA A 177 7.15 -6.09 -7.96
C ALA A 177 8.15 -7.13 -8.48
N ALA A 178 7.85 -8.41 -8.26
CA ALA A 178 8.71 -9.54 -8.58
C ALA A 178 7.89 -10.68 -9.22
N ALA A 179 8.55 -11.48 -10.04
CA ALA A 179 8.09 -12.81 -10.45
C ALA A 179 7.96 -13.76 -9.26
N ARG A 180 7.48 -14.99 -9.53
CA ARG A 180 7.19 -16.00 -8.49
C ARG A 180 8.42 -16.50 -7.73
N ASP A 181 9.62 -16.34 -8.28
CA ASP A 181 10.87 -16.96 -7.83
C ASP A 181 12.03 -15.96 -7.70
N GLU A 182 11.73 -14.66 -7.66
CA GLU A 182 12.74 -13.61 -7.50
C GLU A 182 12.43 -12.65 -6.35
N SER A 183 13.47 -11.94 -5.90
CA SER A 183 13.32 -10.88 -4.90
C SER A 183 12.89 -9.56 -5.55
N SER A 184 12.18 -8.72 -4.80
CA SER A 184 12.04 -7.32 -5.18
C SER A 184 13.26 -6.52 -4.72
N TYR A 185 13.37 -5.27 -5.16
CA TYR A 185 14.57 -4.47 -4.96
C TYR A 185 14.25 -3.18 -4.22
N LEU A 186 15.14 -2.81 -3.29
CA LEU A 186 15.10 -1.53 -2.60
C LEU A 186 15.49 -0.39 -3.55
N ALA A 187 15.03 0.81 -3.24
CA ALA A 187 15.40 2.06 -3.91
C ALA A 187 16.03 3.05 -2.94
N TYR A 188 16.85 3.96 -3.50
CA TYR A 188 17.41 5.08 -2.76
C TYR A 188 18.25 4.69 -1.54
N CYS A 189 19.04 3.62 -1.69
CA CYS A 189 19.97 3.12 -0.69
C CYS A 189 21.36 3.80 -0.79
N ASN A 190 22.24 3.49 0.17
CA ASN A 190 23.65 3.93 0.19
C ASN A 190 23.82 5.46 0.20
N LEU A 191 22.93 6.15 0.91
CA LEU A 191 22.96 7.59 1.08
C LEU A 191 23.47 7.92 2.50
N PRO A 192 24.70 8.46 2.65
CA PRO A 192 25.28 8.71 3.96
C PRO A 192 24.45 9.66 4.83
N GLN A 193 23.78 10.63 4.21
CA GLN A 193 22.89 11.57 4.91
C GLN A 193 21.63 10.92 5.48
N TYR A 194 21.32 9.68 5.06
CA TYR A 194 20.23 8.86 5.59
C TYR A 194 20.76 7.63 6.34
N HIS A 195 22.00 7.67 6.85
CA HIS A 195 22.65 6.57 7.55
C HIS A 195 22.65 5.25 6.74
N ASN A 196 22.66 5.35 5.41
CA ASN A 196 22.53 4.23 4.46
C ASN A 196 21.23 3.42 4.54
N ILE A 197 20.22 3.88 5.27
CA ILE A 197 18.87 3.31 5.25
C ILE A 197 18.22 3.65 3.90
N CYS A 198 17.64 2.65 3.24
CA CYS A 198 16.90 2.83 2.00
C CYS A 198 15.59 3.58 2.27
N LEU A 199 15.14 4.38 1.30
CA LEU A 199 13.99 5.29 1.48
C LEU A 199 12.69 4.80 0.83
N GLY A 200 12.77 3.83 -0.07
CA GLY A 200 11.61 3.24 -0.74
C GLY A 200 11.99 1.94 -1.43
N ASP A 201 11.04 1.37 -2.15
CA ASP A 201 11.24 0.16 -2.94
C ASP A 201 11.10 0.44 -4.45
N ALA A 202 11.86 -0.26 -5.28
CA ALA A 202 12.04 0.06 -6.69
C ALA A 202 10.74 0.03 -7.48
N PHE A 203 9.87 -0.96 -7.27
CA PHE A 203 8.57 -1.01 -7.93
C PHE A 203 7.66 0.08 -7.38
N SER A 204 7.61 0.24 -6.06
CA SER A 204 6.83 1.27 -5.40
C SER A 204 7.14 2.69 -5.88
N VAL A 205 8.39 3.13 -5.74
CA VAL A 205 8.77 4.51 -6.10
C VAL A 205 8.60 4.76 -7.59
N SER A 206 8.72 3.73 -8.44
CA SER A 206 8.50 3.84 -9.87
C SER A 206 7.07 4.25 -10.21
N TRP A 207 6.06 3.58 -9.64
CA TRP A 207 4.66 3.94 -9.92
C TRP A 207 4.24 5.20 -9.17
N LEU A 208 4.70 5.38 -7.92
CA LEU A 208 4.41 6.57 -7.12
C LEU A 208 4.91 7.84 -7.79
N GLU A 209 6.17 7.88 -8.22
CA GLU A 209 6.73 9.04 -8.90
C GLU A 209 6.16 9.24 -10.30
N ARG A 210 5.70 8.18 -10.95
CA ARG A 210 4.96 8.30 -12.21
C ARG A 210 3.65 9.05 -11.96
N MET A 211 2.90 8.70 -10.91
CA MET A 211 1.65 9.35 -10.55
C MET A 211 1.86 10.82 -10.16
N ASP A 212 2.89 11.13 -9.36
CA ASP A 212 3.30 12.51 -9.04
C ASP A 212 3.44 13.38 -10.30
N LYS A 213 4.04 12.82 -11.35
CA LYS A 213 4.32 13.53 -12.62
C LYS A 213 3.07 13.66 -13.51
N VAL A 214 2.17 12.68 -13.50
CA VAL A 214 0.97 12.68 -14.37
C VAL A 214 0.06 13.88 -14.04
N LYS A 215 -0.05 14.26 -12.77
CA LYS A 215 -0.81 15.45 -12.36
C LYS A 215 -0.27 16.76 -12.97
N PHE A 216 1.04 16.86 -13.16
CA PHE A 216 1.68 18.03 -13.80
C PHE A 216 1.23 18.19 -15.26
N LEU A 217 0.94 17.08 -15.96
CA LEU A 217 0.47 17.09 -17.34
C LEU A 217 -1.00 17.51 -17.44
N TYR A 218 -1.88 17.07 -16.53
CA TYR A 218 -3.28 17.48 -16.53
C TYR A 218 -3.46 18.96 -16.15
N LEU A 219 -2.70 19.46 -15.16
CA LEU A 219 -2.74 20.86 -14.76
C LEU A 219 -2.16 21.78 -15.85
N SER A 220 -1.06 21.39 -16.50
CA SER A 220 -0.47 22.17 -17.60
C SER A 220 -1.38 22.21 -18.84
N HIS A 221 -2.03 21.11 -19.21
CA HIS A 221 -3.00 21.10 -20.32
C HIS A 221 -4.26 21.93 -19.99
N SER A 222 -4.74 21.89 -18.75
CA SER A 222 -5.88 22.70 -18.30
C SER A 222 -5.56 24.21 -18.32
N LEU A 223 -4.34 24.58 -17.93
CA LEU A 223 -3.85 25.97 -18.00
C LEU A 223 -3.66 26.46 -19.45
N ILE A 224 -3.24 25.59 -20.38
CA ILE A 224 -3.14 25.90 -21.81
C ILE A 224 -4.53 26.12 -22.43
N LEU A 225 -5.52 25.30 -22.06
CA LEU A 225 -6.90 25.42 -22.57
C LEU A 225 -7.64 26.65 -22.02
N SER A 226 -7.30 27.11 -20.81
CA SER A 226 -7.84 28.34 -20.21
C SER A 226 -7.37 29.63 -20.91
N ARG A 227 -6.24 29.61 -21.62
CA ARG A 227 -5.67 30.81 -22.29
C ARG A 227 -6.22 31.09 -23.70
N LYS A 228 -7.18 30.30 -24.21
CA LYS A 228 -7.81 30.55 -25.52
C LYS A 228 -9.31 30.88 -25.41
N LYS A 229 -9.63 31.99 -24.75
CA LYS A 229 -10.84 32.79 -25.04
C LYS A 229 -10.51 34.27 -24.87
N LYS A 230 -10.12 34.90 -25.97
CA LYS A 230 -10.31 36.33 -26.23
C LYS A 230 -10.99 36.45 -27.57
#